data_AF-A0A973GXR4-F1
#
_entry.id   AF-A0A973GXR4-F1
#
_cell.length_a   1.000
_cell.length_b   1.000
_cell.length_c   1.000
_cell.angle_alpha   90.00
_cell.angle_beta   90.00
_cell.angle_gamma   90.00
#
_symmetry.space_group_name_H-M   'P 1'
#
loop_
_entity.id
_entity.type
_entity.pdbx_description
1 polymer ?
#
loop_
_entity_poly.entity_id
_entity_poly.type
_entity_poly.pdbx_seq_one_letter_code
_entity_poly.pdbx_strand_id
1 'polypeptide(L)'
;MALNIAGFVKKLLPSFSKSDLETDLEISLESISTINDIYTSLEEVFKVAPPASKEAKEVIKDFYKEIGTAKHKVKLSPQRNIASDTLTLFKNIKTNGEYISKEISDAINDIVISQALTAYKANLMRAVGHYYFMTKFALDLTNFFYICDAENSKMDMNKEYTINKKQREFITKNVWIYARMVALYGESHDTFKARLGDINEVMLPKEEVDNAVEFYSADKIDIFDNLPVGFIGSPIYSIRLVFATWEADRYRK
;
A
#
# COMPACT_ATOMS: atom_id res chain seq x y z
N MET A 1 -6.79 2.13 15.23
CA MET A 1 -7.03 1.99 13.77
C MET A 1 -7.39 0.54 13.54
N ALA A 2 -8.50 0.22 12.89
CA ALA A 2 -8.79 -1.18 12.56
C ALA A 2 -7.69 -1.70 11.61
N LEU A 3 -7.21 -2.91 11.86
CA LEU A 3 -6.15 -3.58 11.07
C LEU A 3 -6.71 -4.74 10.21
N ASN A 4 -7.98 -5.11 10.43
CA ASN A 4 -8.57 -6.30 9.84
C ASN A 4 -9.63 -5.98 8.77
N ILE A 5 -9.91 -6.98 7.94
CA ILE A 5 -10.90 -6.92 6.87
C ILE A 5 -12.29 -6.45 7.33
N ALA A 6 -12.71 -6.74 8.57
CA ALA A 6 -13.98 -6.24 9.12
C ALA A 6 -14.05 -4.71 9.13
N GLY A 7 -12.96 -4.05 9.54
CA GLY A 7 -12.87 -2.59 9.49
C GLY A 7 -12.98 -2.05 8.06
N PHE A 8 -12.48 -2.79 7.07
CA PHE A 8 -12.51 -2.40 5.66
C PHE A 8 -13.92 -2.49 5.12
N VAL A 9 -14.56 -3.65 5.27
CA VAL A 9 -15.93 -3.90 4.80
C VAL A 9 -16.92 -2.89 5.41
N LYS A 10 -16.77 -2.56 6.70
CA LYS A 10 -17.60 -1.54 7.36
C LYS A 10 -17.48 -0.14 6.77
N LYS A 11 -16.35 0.20 6.16
CA LYS A 11 -16.10 1.51 5.54
C LYS A 11 -16.47 1.57 4.07
N LEU A 12 -16.79 0.44 3.44
CA LEU A 12 -17.17 0.41 2.04
C LEU A 12 -18.48 1.16 1.80
N LEU A 13 -18.54 1.84 0.66
CA LEU A 13 -19.79 2.40 0.13
C LEU A 13 -20.81 1.29 -0.14
N PRO A 14 -22.11 1.63 -0.15
CA PRO A 14 -23.15 0.70 -0.55
C PRO A 14 -22.88 0.06 -1.92
N SER A 15 -22.37 0.87 -2.86
CA SER A 15 -21.90 0.44 -4.17
C SER A 15 -20.73 1.29 -4.69
N PHE A 16 -19.98 0.74 -5.63
CA PHE A 16 -18.93 1.41 -6.41
C PHE A 16 -18.74 0.66 -7.74
N SER A 17 -18.13 1.35 -8.71
CA SER A 17 -17.88 0.79 -10.05
C SER A 17 -16.60 -0.05 -10.06
N LYS A 18 -16.64 -1.19 -10.74
CA LYS A 18 -15.44 -1.96 -11.10
C LYS A 18 -14.43 -1.12 -11.86
N SER A 19 -14.90 -0.28 -12.78
CA SER A 19 -14.04 0.58 -13.61
C SER A 19 -13.16 1.51 -12.77
N ASP A 20 -13.67 1.97 -11.63
CA ASP A 20 -12.92 2.84 -10.73
C ASP A 20 -11.76 2.08 -10.07
N LEU A 21 -12.01 0.84 -9.65
CA LEU A 21 -10.97 -0.02 -9.06
C LEU A 21 -9.89 -0.37 -10.07
N GLU A 22 -10.29 -0.72 -11.30
CA GLU A 22 -9.36 -1.04 -12.38
C GLU A 22 -8.50 0.18 -12.73
N THR A 23 -9.12 1.36 -12.90
CA THR A 23 -8.41 2.61 -13.21
C THR A 23 -7.43 3.00 -12.10
N ASP A 24 -7.85 2.97 -10.84
CA ASP A 24 -7.00 3.35 -9.71
C ASP A 24 -5.80 2.41 -9.55
N LEU A 25 -6.00 1.11 -9.79
CA LEU A 25 -4.92 0.14 -9.78
C LEU A 25 -3.99 0.34 -10.98
N GLU A 26 -4.52 0.53 -12.18
CA GLU A 26 -3.75 0.79 -13.40
C GLU A 26 -2.81 1.98 -13.23
N ILE A 27 -3.34 3.13 -12.79
CA ILE A 27 -2.53 4.33 -12.50
C ILE A 27 -1.39 4.02 -11.51
N SER A 28 -1.70 3.22 -10.48
CA SER A 28 -0.69 2.83 -9.50
C SER A 28 0.38 1.93 -10.13
N LEU A 29 0.00 0.98 -10.98
CA LEU A 29 0.95 0.09 -11.67
C LEU A 29 1.82 0.84 -12.69
N GLU A 30 1.26 1.79 -13.43
CA GLU A 30 2.00 2.64 -14.36
C GLU A 30 3.10 3.42 -13.65
N SER A 31 2.80 3.95 -12.46
CA SER A 31 3.74 4.72 -11.65
C SER A 31 4.97 3.92 -11.15
N ILE A 32 4.91 2.59 -11.15
CA ILE A 32 6.02 1.72 -10.74
C ILE A 32 7.24 1.92 -11.66
N SER A 33 7.03 2.20 -12.94
CA SER A 33 8.13 2.50 -13.88
C SER A 33 8.95 3.70 -13.42
N THR A 34 8.28 4.83 -13.17
CA THR A 34 8.86 6.06 -12.61
C THR A 34 9.55 5.82 -11.27
N ILE A 35 8.95 5.00 -10.39
CA ILE A 35 9.56 4.65 -9.10
C ILE A 35 10.87 3.90 -9.32
N ASN A 36 10.91 2.92 -10.24
CA ASN A 36 12.12 2.18 -10.52
C ASN A 36 13.24 3.08 -11.06
N ASP A 37 12.94 4.04 -11.93
CA ASP A 37 13.95 4.97 -12.47
C ASP A 37 14.54 5.87 -11.36
N ILE A 38 13.66 6.39 -10.50
CA ILE A 38 14.04 7.23 -9.35
C ILE A 38 14.89 6.42 -8.36
N TYR A 39 14.48 5.20 -8.02
CA TYR A 39 15.20 4.36 -7.08
C TYR A 39 16.51 3.81 -7.64
N THR A 40 16.62 3.64 -8.96
CA THR A 40 17.90 3.31 -9.62
C THR A 40 18.89 4.45 -9.42
N SER A 41 18.45 5.69 -9.67
CA SER A 41 19.26 6.88 -9.41
C SER A 41 19.64 7.01 -7.93
N LEU A 42 18.69 6.75 -7.02
CA LEU A 42 18.92 6.78 -5.58
C LEU A 42 19.93 5.71 -5.14
N GLU A 43 19.88 4.52 -5.73
CA GLU A 43 20.81 3.42 -5.43
C GLU A 43 22.25 3.80 -5.79
N GLU A 44 22.47 4.43 -6.95
CA GLU A 44 23.78 4.93 -7.36
C GLU A 44 24.33 5.96 -6.36
N VAL A 45 23.49 6.89 -5.92
CA VAL A 45 23.86 7.87 -4.89
C VAL A 45 24.20 7.16 -3.58
N PHE A 46 23.37 6.24 -3.09
CA PHE A 46 23.58 5.57 -1.82
C PHE A 46 24.78 4.61 -1.80
N LYS A 47 25.24 4.13 -2.96
CA LYS A 47 26.50 3.38 -3.08
C LYS A 47 27.72 4.25 -2.78
N VAL A 48 27.68 5.53 -3.14
CA VAL A 48 28.79 6.48 -2.95
C VAL A 48 28.65 7.24 -1.63
N ALA A 49 27.44 7.70 -1.33
CA ALA A 49 27.10 8.53 -0.19
C ALA A 49 25.83 7.98 0.48
N PRO A 50 25.97 7.06 1.46
CA PRO A 50 24.84 6.58 2.24
C PRO A 50 24.17 7.72 3.02
N PRO A 51 22.88 7.60 3.35
CA PRO A 51 22.17 8.64 4.09
C PRO A 51 22.87 9.03 5.38
N ALA A 52 23.12 10.33 5.54
CA ALA A 52 23.95 10.85 6.62
C ALA A 52 23.08 11.36 7.78
N SER A 53 21.93 11.95 7.46
CA SER A 53 21.01 12.54 8.42
C SER A 53 20.48 11.52 9.42
N LYS A 54 20.34 11.95 10.68
CA LYS A 54 19.81 11.10 11.76
C LYS A 54 18.40 10.61 11.46
N GLU A 55 17.57 11.49 10.91
CA GLU A 55 16.18 11.19 10.55
C GLU A 55 16.10 10.09 9.48
N ALA A 56 16.89 10.19 8.40
CA ALA A 56 16.96 9.15 7.37
C ALA A 56 17.41 7.80 7.93
N LYS A 57 18.43 7.80 8.80
CA LYS A 57 18.94 6.57 9.43
C LYS A 57 17.89 5.88 10.31
N GLU A 58 17.11 6.62 11.09
CA GLU A 58 16.02 6.03 11.88
C GLU A 58 14.90 5.48 10.99
N VAL A 59 14.51 6.18 9.92
CA VAL A 59 13.52 5.68 8.95
C VAL A 59 13.98 4.38 8.29
N ILE A 60 15.26 4.30 7.89
CA ILE A 60 15.84 3.07 7.30
C ILE A 60 15.85 1.93 8.32
N LYS A 61 16.22 2.22 9.56
CA LYS A 61 16.23 1.23 10.65
C LYS A 61 14.83 0.69 10.92
N ASP A 62 13.82 1.55 10.99
CA ASP A 62 12.43 1.15 11.20
C ASP A 62 11.90 0.35 10.01
N PHE A 63 12.25 0.74 8.79
CA PHE A 63 11.94 -0.03 7.58
C PHE A 63 12.46 -1.47 7.67
N TYR A 64 13.75 -1.66 7.94
CA TYR A 64 14.32 -3.03 8.03
C TYR A 64 13.85 -3.82 9.24
N LYS A 65 13.52 -3.15 10.34
CA LYS A 65 12.90 -3.81 11.50
C LYS A 65 11.57 -4.44 11.09
N GLU A 66 10.73 -3.72 10.36
CA GLU A 66 9.39 -4.18 9.98
C GLU A 66 9.40 -5.14 8.79
N ILE A 67 10.35 -5.01 7.86
CA ILE A 67 10.60 -6.04 6.84
C ILE A 67 11.00 -7.37 7.49
N GLY A 68 11.81 -7.32 8.56
CA GLY A 68 12.22 -8.50 9.32
C GLY A 68 11.08 -9.19 10.05
N THR A 69 10.06 -8.45 10.50
CA THR A 69 8.88 -9.03 11.16
C THR A 69 7.93 -9.71 10.16
N ALA A 70 7.89 -9.24 8.91
CA ALA A 70 7.02 -9.76 7.86
C ALA A 70 7.39 -11.18 7.35
N LYS A 71 8.51 -11.78 7.79
CA LYS A 71 8.99 -13.12 7.37
C LYS A 71 9.03 -13.34 5.85
N HIS A 72 9.24 -12.27 5.08
CA HIS A 72 9.37 -12.35 3.63
C HIS A 72 10.56 -13.24 3.24
N LYS A 73 10.41 -13.99 2.13
CA LYS A 73 11.44 -14.94 1.64
C LYS A 73 12.35 -14.36 0.57
N VAL A 74 12.14 -13.11 0.15
CA VAL A 74 12.95 -12.47 -0.88
C VAL A 74 14.32 -12.13 -0.32
N LYS A 75 15.36 -12.47 -1.08
CA LYS A 75 16.74 -12.16 -0.70
C LYS A 75 17.00 -10.67 -0.91
N LEU A 76 17.18 -9.95 0.18
CA LEU A 76 17.59 -8.55 0.18
C LEU A 76 19.12 -8.40 0.14
N SER A 77 19.57 -7.19 -0.16
CA SER A 77 20.98 -6.81 -0.22
C SER A 77 21.67 -7.04 1.14
N PRO A 78 22.89 -7.62 1.16
CA PRO A 78 23.63 -7.81 2.41
C PRO A 78 23.91 -6.49 3.16
N GLN A 79 24.05 -5.40 2.42
CA GLN A 79 24.37 -4.07 2.94
C GLN A 79 23.13 -3.31 3.45
N ARG A 80 21.92 -3.88 3.31
CA ARG A 80 20.65 -3.21 3.68
C ARG A 80 20.52 -1.84 3.02
N ASN A 81 20.74 -1.79 1.71
CA ASN A 81 20.52 -0.59 0.92
C ASN A 81 19.03 -0.49 0.54
N ILE A 82 18.32 0.45 1.17
CA ILE A 82 16.86 0.59 0.99
C ILE A 82 16.47 0.86 -0.48
N ALA A 83 17.33 1.52 -1.25
CA ALA A 83 17.05 1.79 -2.64
C ALA A 83 17.09 0.50 -3.48
N SER A 84 18.18 -0.28 -3.34
CA SER A 84 18.37 -1.57 -3.99
C SER A 84 17.28 -2.59 -3.62
N ASP A 85 16.94 -2.64 -2.33
CA ASP A 85 15.95 -3.58 -1.80
C ASP A 85 14.53 -3.20 -2.24
N THR A 86 14.22 -1.91 -2.31
CA THR A 86 12.95 -1.44 -2.87
C THR A 86 12.83 -1.81 -4.35
N LEU A 87 13.88 -1.62 -5.17
CA LEU A 87 13.86 -2.06 -6.58
C LEU A 87 13.59 -3.56 -6.72
N THR A 88 14.22 -4.37 -5.86
CA THR A 88 14.03 -5.82 -5.87
C THR A 88 12.59 -6.19 -5.53
N LEU A 89 12.01 -5.58 -4.50
CA LEU A 89 10.63 -5.83 -4.09
C LEU A 89 9.63 -5.31 -5.14
N PHE A 90 9.88 -4.14 -5.73
CA PHE A 90 8.97 -3.53 -6.72
C PHE A 90 8.85 -4.33 -8.02
N LYS A 91 9.84 -5.14 -8.38
CA LYS A 91 9.70 -6.12 -9.47
C LYS A 91 8.58 -7.12 -9.19
N ASN A 92 8.55 -7.67 -7.97
CA ASN A 92 7.51 -8.62 -7.57
C ASN A 92 6.17 -7.92 -7.34
N ILE A 93 6.18 -6.72 -6.74
CA ILE A 93 4.97 -5.90 -6.57
C ILE A 93 4.30 -5.64 -7.92
N LYS A 94 5.06 -5.32 -8.97
CA LYS A 94 4.49 -5.12 -10.31
C LYS A 94 3.79 -6.39 -10.81
N THR A 95 4.48 -7.53 -10.80
CA THR A 95 3.93 -8.82 -11.25
C THR A 95 2.68 -9.22 -10.45
N ASN A 96 2.73 -9.05 -9.12
CA ASN A 96 1.58 -9.36 -8.26
C ASN A 96 0.43 -8.37 -8.46
N GLY A 97 0.72 -7.14 -8.84
CA GLY A 97 -0.27 -6.12 -9.15
C GLY A 97 -1.01 -6.37 -10.45
N GLU A 98 -0.28 -6.80 -11.49
CA GLU A 98 -0.86 -7.28 -12.75
C GLU A 98 -1.76 -8.49 -12.52
N TYR A 99 -1.36 -9.41 -11.64
CA TYR A 99 -2.21 -10.53 -11.22
C TYR A 99 -3.49 -10.07 -10.51
N ILE A 100 -3.39 -9.16 -9.54
CA ILE A 100 -4.56 -8.59 -8.85
C ILE A 100 -5.48 -7.87 -9.81
N SER A 101 -4.93 -7.13 -10.78
CA SER A 101 -5.72 -6.45 -11.82
C SER A 101 -6.55 -7.45 -12.63
N LYS A 102 -5.94 -8.57 -13.03
CA LYS A 102 -6.66 -9.67 -13.67
C LYS A 102 -7.75 -10.25 -12.78
N GLU A 103 -7.45 -10.54 -11.52
CA GLU A 103 -8.42 -11.10 -10.57
C GLU A 103 -9.59 -10.14 -10.28
N ILE A 104 -9.33 -8.83 -10.25
CA ILE A 104 -10.39 -7.80 -10.18
C ILE A 104 -11.27 -7.89 -11.44
N SER A 105 -10.65 -8.00 -12.61
CA SER A 105 -11.41 -8.08 -13.86
C SER A 105 -12.26 -9.35 -13.96
N ASP A 106 -11.76 -10.48 -13.45
CA ASP A 106 -12.44 -11.76 -13.52
C ASP A 106 -13.50 -11.95 -12.40
N ALA A 107 -13.21 -11.51 -11.17
CA ALA A 107 -14.03 -11.83 -9.99
C ALA A 107 -15.02 -10.72 -9.56
N ILE A 108 -14.77 -9.47 -9.98
CA ILE A 108 -15.60 -8.32 -9.59
C ILE A 108 -16.59 -7.97 -10.70
N ASN A 109 -17.87 -7.90 -10.33
CA ASN A 109 -18.94 -7.46 -11.22
C ASN A 109 -18.90 -5.95 -11.42
N ASP A 110 -19.42 -5.45 -12.55
CA ASP A 110 -19.42 -4.02 -12.90
C ASP A 110 -19.95 -3.11 -11.78
N ILE A 111 -21.01 -3.56 -11.09
CA ILE A 111 -21.53 -2.94 -9.88
C ILE A 111 -21.27 -3.87 -8.71
N VAL A 112 -20.49 -3.40 -7.74
CA VAL A 112 -20.24 -4.15 -6.51
C VAL A 112 -21.24 -3.74 -5.46
N ILE A 113 -21.97 -4.70 -4.90
CA ILE A 113 -22.88 -4.50 -3.79
C ILE A 113 -22.18 -4.96 -2.52
N SER A 114 -21.98 -4.04 -1.57
CA SER A 114 -21.26 -4.32 -0.30
C SER A 114 -21.84 -5.48 0.53
N GLN A 115 -23.12 -5.80 0.37
CA GLN A 115 -23.76 -6.94 1.03
C GLN A 115 -23.41 -8.32 0.42
N ALA A 116 -22.89 -8.34 -0.81
CA ALA A 116 -22.53 -9.56 -1.54
C ALA A 116 -21.02 -9.79 -1.64
N LEU A 117 -20.24 -9.17 -0.74
CA LEU A 117 -18.79 -9.20 -0.79
C LEU A 117 -18.25 -10.46 -0.13
N THR A 118 -17.43 -11.24 -0.84
CA THR A 118 -16.67 -12.33 -0.23
C THR A 118 -15.35 -11.81 0.36
N ALA A 119 -14.74 -12.56 1.28
CA ALA A 119 -13.41 -12.26 1.79
C ALA A 119 -12.38 -12.12 0.65
N TYR A 120 -12.45 -12.98 -0.35
CA TYR A 120 -11.64 -12.88 -1.56
C TYR A 120 -11.76 -11.52 -2.24
N LYS A 121 -13.00 -11.11 -2.59
CA LYS A 121 -13.27 -9.82 -3.25
C LYS A 121 -12.85 -8.63 -2.38
N ALA A 122 -13.06 -8.72 -1.06
CA ALA A 122 -12.63 -7.70 -0.11
C ALA A 122 -11.10 -7.53 -0.09
N ASN A 123 -10.33 -8.61 -0.16
CA ASN A 123 -8.86 -8.53 -0.26
C ASN A 123 -8.43 -7.89 -1.59
N LEU A 124 -9.02 -8.28 -2.72
CA LEU A 124 -8.73 -7.68 -4.03
C LEU A 124 -8.95 -6.16 -4.01
N MET A 125 -10.10 -5.71 -3.49
CA MET A 125 -10.40 -4.29 -3.41
C MET A 125 -9.48 -3.53 -2.47
N ARG A 126 -9.16 -4.13 -1.32
CA ARG A 126 -8.25 -3.53 -0.34
C ARG A 126 -6.85 -3.34 -0.93
N ALA A 127 -6.44 -4.25 -1.81
CA ALA A 127 -5.16 -4.15 -2.49
C ALA A 127 -5.02 -2.87 -3.33
N VAL A 128 -6.08 -2.42 -4.01
CA VAL A 128 -6.05 -1.16 -4.80
C VAL A 128 -5.54 0.01 -3.96
N GLY A 129 -6.01 0.14 -2.71
CA GLY A 129 -5.54 1.16 -1.79
C GLY A 129 -4.12 0.99 -1.30
N HIS A 130 -3.69 -0.25 -1.11
CA HIS A 130 -2.32 -0.54 -0.75
C HIS A 130 -1.36 -0.18 -1.89
N TYR A 131 -1.70 -0.46 -3.15
CA TYR A 131 -0.88 -0.07 -4.31
C TYR A 131 -0.74 1.45 -4.39
N TYR A 132 -1.84 2.19 -4.29
CA TYR A 132 -1.81 3.65 -4.26
C TYR A 132 -0.89 4.17 -3.14
N PHE A 133 -1.02 3.64 -1.92
CA PHE A 133 -0.17 4.06 -0.81
C PHE A 133 1.29 3.72 -1.06
N MET A 134 1.61 2.48 -1.47
CA MET A 134 2.98 2.05 -1.72
C MET A 134 3.66 2.93 -2.76
N THR A 135 2.99 3.21 -3.88
CA THR A 135 3.60 3.98 -4.97
C THR A 135 3.78 5.45 -4.59
N LYS A 136 2.76 6.05 -3.97
CA LYS A 136 2.86 7.44 -3.50
C LYS A 136 3.92 7.59 -2.39
N PHE A 137 3.93 6.67 -1.43
CA PHE A 137 4.87 6.70 -0.30
C PHE A 137 6.31 6.47 -0.77
N ALA A 138 6.55 5.60 -1.77
CA ALA A 138 7.89 5.39 -2.31
C ALA A 138 8.50 6.67 -2.90
N LEU A 139 7.70 7.48 -3.61
CA LEU A 139 8.12 8.78 -4.14
C LEU A 139 8.38 9.79 -3.01
N ASP A 140 7.46 9.91 -2.06
CA ASP A 140 7.60 10.83 -0.93
C ASP A 140 8.80 10.44 -0.04
N LEU A 141 9.09 9.16 0.11
CA LEU A 141 10.26 8.64 0.84
C LEU A 141 11.57 8.99 0.14
N THR A 142 11.61 8.96 -1.20
CA THR A 142 12.83 9.36 -1.94
C THR A 142 13.10 10.85 -1.76
N ASN A 143 12.06 11.68 -1.88
CA ASN A 143 12.16 13.11 -1.61
C ASN A 143 12.59 13.39 -0.18
N PHE A 144 12.08 12.63 0.79
CA PHE A 144 12.49 12.71 2.19
C PHE A 144 13.98 12.47 2.36
N PHE A 145 14.55 11.41 1.75
CA PHE A 145 16.00 11.16 1.84
C PHE A 145 16.82 12.29 1.24
N TYR A 146 16.47 12.72 0.03
CA TYR A 146 17.17 13.82 -0.64
C TYR A 146 17.19 15.09 0.21
N ILE A 147 16.02 15.52 0.70
CA ILE A 147 15.87 16.76 1.47
C ILE A 147 16.61 16.68 2.81
N CYS A 148 16.45 15.58 3.55
CA CYS A 148 17.10 15.41 4.84
C CYS A 148 18.63 15.44 4.74
N ASP A 149 19.21 14.84 3.70
CA ASP A 149 20.66 14.82 3.52
C ASP A 149 21.20 16.15 2.96
N ALA A 150 20.45 16.83 2.10
CA ALA A 150 20.80 18.17 1.64
C ALA A 150 20.81 19.19 2.79
N GLU A 151 19.81 19.14 3.68
CA GLU A 151 19.77 19.96 4.90
C GLU A 151 20.92 19.65 5.85
N ASN A 152 21.21 18.36 6.07
CA ASN A 152 22.32 17.93 6.91
C ASN A 152 23.67 18.42 6.36
N SER A 153 23.79 18.51 5.03
CA SER A 153 24.97 19.00 4.33
C SER A 153 25.01 20.53 4.19
N LYS A 154 24.00 21.24 4.70
CA LYS A 154 23.84 22.70 4.56
C LYS A 154 23.92 23.18 3.11
N MET A 155 23.42 22.38 2.17
CA MET A 155 23.34 22.76 0.76
C MET A 155 22.31 23.89 0.62
N ASP A 156 22.62 24.88 -0.21
CA ASP A 156 21.69 25.97 -0.52
C ASP A 156 20.60 25.44 -1.45
N MET A 157 19.47 25.04 -0.87
CA MET A 157 18.34 24.50 -1.61
C MET A 157 17.38 25.62 -2.02
N ASN A 158 16.85 25.55 -3.24
CA ASN A 158 15.72 26.39 -3.63
C ASN A 158 14.57 26.15 -2.63
N LYS A 159 13.93 27.24 -2.16
CA LYS A 159 12.84 27.22 -1.16
C LYS A 159 11.68 26.30 -1.53
N GLU A 160 11.51 26.03 -2.83
CA GLU A 160 10.51 25.10 -3.36
C GLU A 160 10.80 23.62 -3.02
N TYR A 161 12.08 23.27 -2.76
CA TYR A 161 12.52 21.94 -2.35
C TYR A 161 12.62 21.85 -0.83
N THR A 162 11.47 22.02 -0.16
CA THR A 162 11.37 21.86 1.29
C THR A 162 10.29 20.86 1.64
N ILE A 163 10.58 19.98 2.60
CA ILE A 163 9.58 19.07 3.17
C ILE A 163 9.02 19.71 4.45
N ASN A 164 7.71 19.93 4.45
CA ASN A 164 7.07 20.55 5.60
C ASN A 164 7.00 19.57 6.78
N LYS A 165 6.77 20.10 7.99
CA LYS A 165 6.69 19.29 9.22
C LYS A 165 5.68 18.14 9.13
N LYS A 166 4.53 18.35 8.48
CA LYS A 166 3.49 17.32 8.34
C LYS A 166 3.95 16.17 7.45
N GLN A 167 4.67 16.46 6.36
CA GLN A 167 5.23 15.45 5.47
C GLN A 167 6.31 14.62 6.17
N ARG A 168 7.20 15.24 6.96
CA ARG A 168 8.18 14.49 7.78
C ARG A 168 7.49 13.57 8.79
N GLU A 169 6.52 14.11 9.52
CA GLU A 169 5.75 13.31 10.47
C GLU A 169 5.00 12.17 9.78
N PHE A 170 4.48 12.41 8.57
CA PHE A 170 3.82 11.39 7.78
C PHE A 170 4.78 10.25 7.41
N ILE A 171 5.98 10.55 6.90
CA ILE A 171 6.97 9.52 6.55
C ILE A 171 7.39 8.73 7.79
N THR A 172 7.80 9.43 8.84
CA THR A 172 8.30 8.79 10.07
C THR A 172 7.24 7.94 10.77
N LYS A 173 5.97 8.37 10.81
CA LYS A 173 4.88 7.60 11.45
C LYS A 173 4.37 6.43 10.61
N ASN A 174 4.58 6.42 9.30
CA ASN A 174 3.97 5.44 8.38
C ASN A 174 4.98 4.55 7.65
N VAL A 175 6.29 4.72 7.84
CA VAL A 175 7.31 3.84 7.23
C VAL A 175 7.10 2.36 7.58
N TRP A 176 6.60 2.06 8.78
CA TRP A 176 6.30 0.68 9.19
C TRP A 176 5.21 0.03 8.33
N ILE A 177 4.20 0.80 7.91
CA ILE A 177 3.11 0.34 7.04
C ILE A 177 3.68 0.04 5.67
N TYR A 178 4.46 0.99 5.13
CA TYR A 178 5.12 0.84 3.86
C TYR A 178 6.00 -0.42 3.83
N ALA A 179 6.87 -0.59 4.83
CA ALA A 179 7.75 -1.74 4.98
C ALA A 179 6.99 -3.08 4.94
N ARG A 180 5.88 -3.19 5.68
CA ARG A 180 5.05 -4.41 5.69
C ARG A 180 4.35 -4.65 4.37
N MET A 181 3.82 -3.59 3.73
CA MET A 181 3.17 -3.70 2.43
C MET A 181 4.17 -4.17 1.36
N VAL A 182 5.34 -3.52 1.25
CA VAL A 182 6.33 -3.93 0.25
C VAL A 182 6.90 -5.31 0.54
N ALA A 183 7.00 -5.73 1.81
CA ALA A 183 7.42 -7.08 2.16
C ALA A 183 6.40 -8.13 1.69
N LEU A 184 5.11 -7.85 1.84
CA LEU A 184 4.02 -8.78 1.50
C LEU A 184 3.75 -8.81 -0.01
N TYR A 185 3.55 -7.65 -0.64
CA TYR A 185 3.34 -7.58 -2.09
C TYR A 185 4.62 -7.85 -2.88
N GLY A 186 5.78 -7.69 -2.26
CA GLY A 186 7.06 -8.03 -2.83
C GLY A 186 7.42 -9.51 -2.72
N GLU A 187 6.57 -10.38 -2.15
CA GLU A 187 6.79 -11.83 -2.17
C GLU A 187 6.87 -12.39 -3.60
N SER A 188 7.56 -13.53 -3.77
CA SER A 188 7.57 -14.24 -5.06
C SER A 188 6.14 -14.49 -5.54
N HIS A 189 5.91 -14.37 -6.84
CA HIS A 189 4.59 -14.49 -7.43
C HIS A 189 3.83 -15.75 -7.00
N ASP A 190 4.49 -16.92 -7.02
CA ASP A 190 3.87 -18.19 -6.62
C ASP A 190 3.40 -18.20 -5.16
N THR A 191 4.22 -17.64 -4.25
CA THR A 191 3.86 -17.54 -2.83
C THR A 191 2.67 -16.58 -2.63
N PHE A 192 2.70 -15.41 -3.29
CA PHE A 192 1.62 -14.44 -3.20
C PHE A 192 0.31 -15.02 -3.74
N LYS A 193 0.36 -15.64 -4.91
CA LYS A 193 -0.78 -16.30 -5.55
C LYS A 193 -1.35 -17.42 -4.69
N ALA A 194 -0.52 -18.27 -4.10
CA ALA A 194 -0.96 -19.32 -3.20
C ALA A 194 -1.68 -18.74 -1.97
N ARG A 195 -1.13 -17.70 -1.34
CA ARG A 195 -1.77 -17.04 -0.19
C ARG A 195 -3.11 -16.41 -0.54
N LEU A 196 -3.21 -15.76 -1.69
CA LEU A 196 -4.46 -15.16 -2.15
C LEU A 196 -5.51 -16.23 -2.51
N GLY A 197 -5.09 -17.33 -3.12
CA GLY A 197 -5.96 -18.47 -3.46
C GLY A 197 -6.42 -19.29 -2.25
N ASP A 198 -5.70 -19.25 -1.14
CA ASP A 198 -6.06 -19.90 0.12
C ASP A 198 -7.17 -19.17 0.91
N ILE A 199 -7.60 -17.99 0.45
CA ILE A 199 -8.67 -17.23 1.07
C ILE A 199 -10.00 -17.89 0.80
N ASN A 200 -10.77 -18.16 1.86
CA ASN A 200 -12.08 -18.77 1.72
C ASN A 200 -13.05 -17.80 0.99
N GLU A 201 -13.93 -18.34 0.15
CA GLU A 201 -15.05 -17.58 -0.44
C GLU A 201 -16.19 -17.35 0.58
N VAL A 202 -15.84 -16.90 1.78
CA VAL A 202 -16.79 -16.58 2.85
C VAL A 202 -17.43 -15.25 2.54
N MET A 203 -18.77 -15.19 2.61
CA MET A 203 -19.52 -13.95 2.53
C MET A 203 -19.24 -13.10 3.77
N LEU A 204 -18.89 -11.84 3.56
CA LEU A 204 -18.65 -10.84 4.59
C LEU A 204 -19.72 -9.74 4.50
N PRO A 205 -20.98 -10.04 4.86
CA PRO A 205 -22.01 -9.02 4.89
C PRO A 205 -21.65 -7.94 5.92
N LYS A 206 -21.79 -6.68 5.52
CA LYS A 206 -21.36 -5.51 6.30
C LYS A 206 -21.90 -5.47 7.74
N GLU A 207 -23.11 -5.99 7.96
CA GLU A 207 -23.79 -6.01 9.26
C GLU A 207 -23.29 -7.11 10.19
N GLU A 208 -22.79 -8.24 9.66
CA GLU A 208 -22.36 -9.40 10.46
C GLU A 208 -20.86 -9.67 10.32
N VAL A 209 -20.10 -8.75 9.73
CA VAL A 209 -18.70 -8.98 9.39
C VAL A 209 -17.84 -9.30 10.62
N ASP A 210 -18.13 -8.72 11.79
CA ASP A 210 -17.38 -9.05 13.01
C ASP A 210 -17.60 -10.52 13.40
N ASN A 211 -18.85 -10.99 13.37
CA ASN A 211 -19.19 -12.37 13.65
C ASN A 211 -18.49 -13.30 12.66
N ALA A 212 -18.54 -12.98 11.36
CA ALA A 212 -17.86 -13.74 10.33
C ALA A 212 -16.35 -13.82 10.60
N VAL A 213 -15.70 -12.71 10.96
CA VAL A 213 -14.26 -12.70 11.28
C VAL A 213 -13.93 -13.51 12.54
N GLU A 214 -14.84 -13.64 13.51
CA GLU A 214 -14.63 -14.46 14.71
C GLU A 214 -14.70 -15.97 14.44
N PHE A 215 -15.48 -16.40 13.44
CA PHE A 215 -15.65 -17.83 13.10
C PHE A 215 -14.51 -18.41 12.25
N TYR A 216 -13.75 -17.58 11.54
CA TYR A 216 -12.66 -18.01 10.67
C TYR A 216 -11.30 -17.58 11.21
N SER A 217 -10.25 -18.37 10.96
CA SER A 217 -8.90 -17.94 11.29
C SER A 217 -8.52 -16.73 10.43
N ALA A 218 -7.88 -15.73 11.04
CA ALA A 218 -7.62 -14.43 10.39
C ALA A 218 -6.87 -14.57 9.05
N ASP A 219 -5.94 -15.53 8.95
CA ASP A 219 -5.15 -15.84 7.76
C ASP A 219 -5.96 -16.45 6.60
N LYS A 220 -7.17 -16.96 6.87
CA LYS A 220 -8.07 -17.56 5.87
C LYS A 220 -9.08 -16.60 5.29
N ILE A 221 -9.15 -15.39 5.83
CA ILE A 221 -10.10 -14.35 5.41
C ILE A 221 -9.40 -13.03 5.08
N ASP A 222 -8.21 -12.77 5.63
CA ASP A 222 -7.48 -11.52 5.44
C ASP A 222 -5.98 -11.79 5.33
N ILE A 223 -5.44 -11.75 4.11
CA ILE A 223 -3.98 -11.86 3.91
C ILE A 223 -3.24 -10.57 4.32
N PHE A 224 -3.98 -9.54 4.73
CA PHE A 224 -3.50 -8.22 5.14
C PHE A 224 -3.86 -7.88 6.60
N ASP A 225 -4.08 -8.89 7.45
CA ASP A 225 -4.51 -8.77 8.85
C ASP A 225 -3.60 -7.90 9.75
N ASN A 226 -2.35 -7.70 9.32
CA ASN A 226 -1.33 -6.91 10.00
C ASN A 226 -1.10 -5.51 9.39
N LEU A 227 -1.92 -5.13 8.40
CA LEU A 227 -1.88 -3.84 7.71
C LEU A 227 -3.05 -2.96 8.16
N PRO A 228 -2.93 -1.63 8.11
CA PRO A 228 -4.08 -0.76 8.36
C PRO A 228 -5.17 -0.94 7.30
N VAL A 229 -6.41 -0.78 7.76
CA VAL A 229 -7.62 -0.80 6.93
C VAL A 229 -7.82 0.48 6.14
N GLY A 230 -7.33 1.59 6.67
CA GLY A 230 -7.53 2.90 6.07
C GLY A 230 -6.63 3.11 4.87
N PHE A 231 -7.19 3.67 3.80
CA PHE A 231 -6.41 4.29 2.74
C PHE A 231 -5.66 5.49 3.34
N ILE A 232 -4.42 5.29 3.75
CA ILE A 232 -3.58 6.38 4.19
C ILE A 232 -3.20 7.15 2.92
N GLY A 233 -3.70 8.38 2.77
CA GLY A 233 -3.24 9.30 1.73
C GLY A 233 -3.94 9.26 0.37
N SER A 234 -5.03 8.50 0.15
CA SER A 234 -5.84 8.63 -1.09
C SER A 234 -6.94 9.70 -0.95
N PRO A 235 -6.72 10.94 -1.45
CA PRO A 235 -7.76 11.94 -1.53
C PRO A 235 -8.83 11.53 -2.53
N ILE A 236 -8.54 10.77 -3.60
CA ILE A 236 -9.54 10.44 -4.62
C ILE A 236 -10.61 9.50 -4.06
N TYR A 237 -10.21 8.43 -3.36
CA TYR A 237 -11.18 7.53 -2.74
C TYR A 237 -11.96 8.26 -1.62
N SER A 238 -11.28 9.06 -0.78
CA SER A 238 -11.92 9.82 0.30
C SER A 238 -12.85 10.94 -0.19
N ILE A 239 -12.50 11.62 -1.29
CA ILE A 239 -13.31 12.68 -1.91
C ILE A 239 -14.47 12.05 -2.68
N ARG A 240 -14.27 10.95 -3.42
CA ARG A 240 -15.37 10.18 -4.02
C ARG A 240 -16.30 9.60 -2.95
N LEU A 241 -15.76 9.15 -1.81
CA LEU A 241 -16.52 8.74 -0.64
C LEU A 241 -17.38 9.89 -0.10
N VAL A 242 -16.81 11.08 0.09
CA VAL A 242 -17.53 12.27 0.59
C VAL A 242 -18.58 12.75 -0.40
N PHE A 243 -18.27 12.78 -1.71
CA PHE A 243 -19.21 13.17 -2.76
C PHE A 243 -20.33 12.14 -2.95
N ALA A 244 -20.03 10.85 -2.95
CA ALA A 244 -21.04 9.79 -3.03
C ALA A 244 -21.96 9.79 -1.80
N THR A 245 -21.42 10.07 -0.61
CA THR A 245 -22.24 10.24 0.61
C THR A 245 -23.14 11.48 0.48
N TRP A 246 -22.59 12.59 -0.02
CA TRP A 246 -23.35 13.82 -0.25
C TRP A 246 -24.47 13.66 -1.31
N GLU A 247 -24.22 12.95 -2.41
CA GLU A 247 -25.25 12.66 -3.41
C GLU A 247 -26.33 11.71 -2.87
N ALA A 248 -25.92 10.63 -2.19
CA ALA A 248 -26.87 9.69 -1.60
C ALA A 248 -27.80 10.34 -0.57
N ASP A 249 -27.27 11.25 0.27
CA ASP A 249 -28.05 11.99 1.27
C ASP A 249 -28.95 13.07 0.64
N ARG A 250 -28.56 13.62 -0.51
CA ARG A 250 -29.32 14.67 -1.21
C ARG A 250 -30.47 14.14 -2.05
N TYR A 251 -30.33 12.95 -2.63
CA TYR A 251 -31.31 12.36 -3.55
C TYR A 251 -32.14 11.22 -2.95
N ARG A 252 -31.93 10.84 -1.68
CA ARG A 252 -32.85 10.00 -0.89
C ARG A 252 -33.91 10.83 -0.14
N LYS A 253 -34.68 11.64 -0.88
CA LYS A 253 -35.96 12.18 -0.43
C LYS A 253 -37.06 11.76 -1.39
#